data_AF-A0A8J2X7Y5-F1
#
_entry.id   AF-A0A8J2X7Y5-F1
#
_cell.length_a   1.000
_cell.length_b   1.000
_cell.length_c   1.000
_cell.angle_alpha   90.00
_cell.angle_beta   90.00
_cell.angle_gamma   90.00
#
_symmetry.space_group_name_H-M   'P 1'
#
loop_
_entity.id
_entity.type
_entity.pdbx_description
1 polymer ?
#
loop_
_entity_poly.entity_id
_entity_poly.type
_entity_poly.pdbx_seq_one_letter_code
_entity_poly.pdbx_strand_id
1 'polypeptide(L)'
;MLEASEDVLKILQQHIEVFSKYLSCYIHALNKFIGFLRKVSSLRFERTVLIKYVKKLRFINDSLTSYNFADEHILVQQQGCLHDAVKPLASFLLKSIELLDLLNYFLTQPLQKEIISKTLNTDLNLSEECVVAIEVTYNHFVKFAQWMIESLQIESTFFQIEVVQFTKKCAIEDGVDMENTDNIFLQQVVPVVDTEEYEGIAEEWVHILAEKTLQLEESFNENVTNWQAKFEKKKEEK
;
A
#
# COMPACT_ATOMS: atom_id res chain seq x y z
N MET A 1 29.26 -6.24 6.13
CA MET A 1 28.04 -5.84 6.85
C MET A 1 27.77 -4.41 6.42
N LEU A 2 26.62 -4.15 5.81
CA LEU A 2 26.33 -2.84 5.24
C LEU A 2 26.08 -1.84 6.37
N GLU A 3 26.67 -0.66 6.25
CA GLU A 3 26.54 0.40 7.25
C GLU A 3 25.31 1.25 6.95
N ALA A 4 24.58 1.64 8.00
CA ALA A 4 23.51 2.62 7.90
C ALA A 4 24.11 4.04 7.86
N SER A 5 24.39 4.55 6.67
CA SER A 5 24.83 5.93 6.46
C SER A 5 23.70 6.92 6.78
N GLU A 6 24.03 8.17 7.08
CA GLU A 6 23.02 9.22 7.28
C GLU A 6 22.11 9.40 6.06
N ASP A 7 22.66 9.22 4.86
CA ASP A 7 21.91 9.38 3.61
C ASP A 7 20.93 8.22 3.40
N VAL A 8 21.32 6.98 3.71
CA VAL A 8 20.38 5.86 3.73
C VAL A 8 19.25 6.09 4.74
N LEU A 9 19.54 6.62 5.93
CA LEU A 9 18.48 6.92 6.90
C LEU A 9 17.51 8.00 6.41
N LYS A 10 18.01 9.02 5.68
CA LYS A 10 17.15 10.01 5.03
C LYS A 10 16.27 9.37 3.97
N ILE A 11 16.81 8.46 3.15
CA ILE A 11 16.01 7.78 2.12
C ILE A 11 14.96 6.85 2.75
N LEU A 12 15.30 6.11 3.81
CA LEU A 12 14.31 5.33 4.56
C LEU A 12 13.20 6.22 5.14
N GLN A 13 13.54 7.44 5.61
CA GLN A 13 12.55 8.42 6.04
C GLN A 13 11.66 8.89 4.88
N GLN A 14 12.22 9.11 3.69
CA GLN A 14 11.43 9.46 2.49
C GLN A 14 10.47 8.33 2.11
N HIS A 15 10.87 7.06 2.24
CA HIS A 15 9.94 5.93 2.05
C HIS A 15 8.79 5.94 3.06
N ILE A 16 9.06 6.30 4.33
CA ILE A 16 7.99 6.51 5.32
C ILE A 16 7.03 7.59 4.86
N GLU A 17 7.53 8.72 4.35
CA GLU A 17 6.69 9.81 3.85
C GLU A 17 5.83 9.38 2.66
N VAL A 18 6.41 8.65 1.70
CA VAL A 18 5.68 8.12 0.54
C VAL A 18 4.60 7.11 0.97
N PHE A 19 4.92 6.19 1.88
CA PHE A 19 3.93 5.24 2.40
C PHE A 19 2.85 5.94 3.23
N SER A 20 3.21 6.97 3.99
CA SER A 20 2.25 7.81 4.72
C SER A 20 1.30 8.53 3.75
N LYS A 21 1.82 9.04 2.63
CA LYS A 21 0.98 9.63 1.57
C LYS A 21 0.03 8.57 1.00
N TYR A 22 0.51 7.36 0.71
CA TYR A 22 -0.30 6.25 0.23
C TYR A 22 -1.48 5.94 1.18
N LEU A 23 -1.22 5.81 2.49
CA LEU A 23 -2.28 5.63 3.49
C LEU A 23 -3.25 6.82 3.54
N SER A 24 -2.72 8.04 3.44
CA SER A 24 -3.51 9.27 3.47
C SER A 24 -4.47 9.35 2.29
N CYS A 25 -4.08 8.94 1.09
CA CYS A 25 -4.95 8.84 -0.09
C CYS A 25 -6.20 7.99 0.21
N TYR A 26 -6.02 6.79 0.77
CA TYR A 26 -7.14 5.95 1.20
C TYR A 26 -7.98 6.62 2.28
N ILE A 27 -7.34 7.17 3.32
CA ILE A 27 -8.06 7.81 4.43
C ILE A 27 -8.96 8.94 3.91
N HIS A 28 -8.46 9.80 3.02
CA HIS A 28 -9.21 10.90 2.45
C HIS A 28 -10.37 10.43 1.58
N ALA A 29 -10.11 9.52 0.63
CA ALA A 29 -11.13 8.97 -0.26
C ALA A 29 -12.24 8.24 0.51
N LEU A 30 -11.85 7.35 1.43
CA LEU A 30 -12.79 6.57 2.24
C LEU A 30 -13.59 7.43 3.21
N ASN A 31 -13.02 8.50 3.77
CA ASN A 31 -13.79 9.43 4.60
C ASN A 31 -14.94 10.08 3.81
N LYS A 32 -14.68 10.51 2.56
CA LYS A 32 -15.72 11.04 1.68
C LYS A 32 -16.73 9.96 1.32
N PHE A 33 -16.27 8.76 0.96
CA PHE A 33 -17.13 7.61 0.65
C PHE A 33 -18.06 7.21 1.81
N ILE A 34 -17.54 7.13 3.03
CA ILE A 34 -18.30 6.90 4.27
C ILE A 34 -19.37 7.99 4.49
N GLY A 35 -19.07 9.23 4.07
CA GLY A 35 -20.01 10.35 4.04
C GLY A 35 -21.19 10.10 3.11
N PHE A 36 -20.92 9.63 1.88
CA PHE A 36 -21.97 9.28 0.92
C PHE A 36 -22.79 8.07 1.39
N LEU A 37 -22.15 7.01 1.89
CA LEU A 37 -22.82 5.82 2.43
C LEU A 37 -23.76 6.12 3.59
N ARG A 38 -23.54 7.21 4.34
CA ARG A 38 -24.47 7.63 5.41
C ARG A 38 -25.89 7.90 4.88
N LYS A 39 -26.01 8.33 3.62
CA LYS A 39 -27.28 8.63 2.95
C LYS A 39 -27.98 7.38 2.40
N VAL A 40 -27.32 6.22 2.43
CA VAL A 40 -27.83 4.97 1.88
C VAL A 40 -28.09 3.98 3.02
N SER A 41 -29.32 3.93 3.50
CA SER A 41 -29.70 3.16 4.69
C SER A 41 -29.45 1.65 4.55
N SER A 42 -29.54 1.10 3.34
CA SER A 42 -29.29 -0.31 3.06
C SER A 42 -27.83 -0.73 3.25
N LEU A 43 -26.88 0.23 3.17
CA LEU A 43 -25.42 -0.01 3.30
C LEU A 43 -24.86 0.38 4.68
N ARG A 44 -25.72 0.45 5.71
CA ARG A 44 -25.33 0.95 7.04
C ARG A 44 -24.24 0.10 7.71
N PHE A 45 -24.20 -1.20 7.46
CA PHE A 45 -23.27 -2.12 8.12
C PHE A 45 -21.91 -2.13 7.41
N GLU A 46 -21.92 -2.15 6.08
CA GLU A 46 -20.76 -2.00 5.22
C GLU A 46 -20.02 -0.69 5.53
N ARG A 47 -20.79 0.39 5.74
CA ARG A 47 -20.24 1.67 6.21
C ARG A 47 -19.48 1.52 7.53
N THR A 48 -19.99 0.76 8.50
CA THR A 48 -19.27 0.56 9.78
C THR A 48 -17.99 -0.25 9.64
N VAL A 49 -17.95 -1.20 8.70
CA VAL A 49 -16.74 -1.96 8.35
C VAL A 49 -15.69 -1.02 7.77
N LEU A 50 -16.05 -0.15 6.81
CA LEU A 50 -15.12 0.85 6.27
C LEU A 50 -14.60 1.83 7.32
N ILE A 51 -15.46 2.27 8.26
CA ILE A 51 -15.02 3.11 9.38
C ILE A 51 -13.94 2.39 10.21
N LYS A 52 -14.08 1.07 10.42
CA LYS A 52 -13.08 0.28 11.17
C LYS A 52 -11.74 0.23 10.44
N TYR A 53 -11.75 0.01 9.13
CA TYR A 53 -10.54 0.06 8.30
C TYR A 53 -9.89 1.45 8.33
N VAL A 54 -10.65 2.51 8.06
CA VAL A 54 -10.11 3.88 8.08
C VAL A 54 -9.50 4.26 9.43
N LYS A 55 -10.11 3.84 10.55
CA LYS A 55 -9.52 4.04 11.89
C LYS A 55 -8.18 3.34 12.04
N LYS A 56 -8.04 2.13 11.48
CA LYS A 56 -6.78 1.39 11.52
C LYS A 56 -5.72 2.04 10.62
N LEU A 57 -6.08 2.46 9.42
CA LEU A 57 -5.17 3.19 8.52
C LEU A 57 -4.65 4.47 9.17
N ARG A 58 -5.51 5.26 9.83
CA ARG A 58 -5.09 6.45 10.58
C ARG A 58 -4.08 6.10 11.69
N PHE A 59 -4.38 5.10 12.50
CA PHE A 59 -3.45 4.66 13.55
C PHE A 59 -2.08 4.26 12.99
N ILE A 60 -2.06 3.55 11.87
CA ILE A 60 -0.82 3.14 11.19
C ILE A 60 -0.07 4.39 10.68
N ASN A 61 -0.78 5.31 10.04
CA ASN A 61 -0.22 6.56 9.52
C ASN A 61 0.37 7.45 10.62
N ASP A 62 -0.34 7.59 11.74
CA ASP A 62 0.12 8.36 12.90
C ASP A 62 1.36 7.70 13.52
N SER A 63 1.41 6.36 13.55
CA SER A 63 2.59 5.61 14.05
C SER A 63 3.81 5.78 13.15
N LEU A 64 3.62 5.75 11.82
CA LEU A 64 4.69 5.95 10.84
C LEU A 64 5.27 7.36 10.89
N THR A 65 4.40 8.37 10.89
CA THR A 65 4.82 9.78 10.91
C THR A 65 5.48 10.19 12.23
N SER A 66 5.21 9.46 13.32
CA SER A 66 5.87 9.66 14.60
C SER A 66 7.22 8.93 14.70
N TYR A 67 7.54 8.03 13.77
CA TYR A 67 8.79 7.29 13.78
C TYR A 67 9.92 8.15 13.22
N ASN A 68 10.99 8.30 14.00
CA ASN A 68 12.16 9.06 13.62
C ASN A 68 13.40 8.17 13.70
N PHE A 69 14.01 7.89 12.54
CA PHE A 69 15.23 7.10 12.47
C PHE A 69 16.38 7.73 13.26
N ALA A 70 16.48 9.05 13.33
CA ALA A 70 17.56 9.71 14.06
C ALA A 70 17.47 9.46 15.58
N ASP A 71 16.26 9.50 16.15
CA ASP A 71 16.05 9.28 17.59
C ASP A 71 16.30 7.81 17.97
N GLU A 72 15.93 6.88 17.10
CA GLU A 72 16.15 5.44 17.28
C GLU A 72 17.62 5.04 17.00
N HIS A 73 18.30 5.68 16.04
CA HIS A 73 19.73 5.45 15.78
C HIS A 73 20.66 6.03 16.85
N ILE A 74 20.29 7.13 17.50
CA ILE A 74 21.07 7.71 18.62
C ILE A 74 21.15 6.71 19.81
N LEU A 75 20.16 5.81 19.95
CA LEU A 75 20.19 4.73 20.94
C LEU A 75 21.12 3.57 20.54
N VAL A 76 21.46 3.44 19.25
CA VAL A 76 22.38 2.43 18.69
C VAL A 76 23.75 3.09 18.44
N GLN A 77 24.51 3.33 19.50
CA GLN A 77 25.85 3.92 19.38
C GLN A 77 26.80 3.04 18.52
N GLN A 78 27.47 3.70 17.57
CA GLN A 78 28.65 3.29 16.78
C GLN A 78 28.43 2.14 15.78
N GLN A 79 28.26 2.50 14.49
CA GLN A 79 28.17 1.58 13.34
C GLN A 79 26.90 0.72 13.33
N GLY A 80 25.74 1.37 13.28
CA GLY A 80 24.47 0.66 13.08
C GLY A 80 24.47 -0.14 11.77
N CYS A 81 24.20 -1.44 11.88
CA CYS A 81 24.03 -2.31 10.73
C CYS A 81 22.77 -1.89 9.95
N LEU A 82 22.86 -1.76 8.63
CA LEU A 82 21.73 -1.42 7.75
C LEU A 82 20.54 -2.35 7.97
N HIS A 83 20.80 -3.64 8.21
CA HIS A 83 19.77 -4.63 8.53
C HIS A 83 18.92 -4.22 9.73
N ASP A 84 19.52 -3.62 10.74
CA ASP A 84 18.82 -3.28 11.99
C ASP A 84 18.00 -2.00 11.86
N ALA A 85 18.37 -1.10 10.94
CA ALA A 85 17.53 0.03 10.53
C ALA A 85 16.34 -0.43 9.68
N VAL A 86 16.56 -1.36 8.75
CA VAL A 86 15.55 -1.79 7.77
C VAL A 86 14.52 -2.75 8.36
N LYS A 87 14.93 -3.71 9.20
CA LYS A 87 14.02 -4.72 9.81
C LYS A 87 12.75 -4.13 10.46
N PRO A 88 12.82 -3.13 11.37
CA PRO A 88 11.62 -2.62 12.02
C PRO A 88 10.68 -1.95 11.01
N LEU A 89 11.23 -1.19 10.05
CA LEU A 89 10.45 -0.58 8.98
C LEU A 89 9.79 -1.64 8.10
N ALA A 90 10.56 -2.60 7.59
CA ALA A 90 10.07 -3.69 6.75
C ALA A 90 8.95 -4.47 7.44
N SER A 91 9.13 -4.85 8.71
CA SER A 91 8.12 -5.52 9.53
C SER A 91 6.81 -4.72 9.61
N PHE A 92 6.92 -3.41 9.84
CA PHE A 92 5.77 -2.53 9.95
C PHE A 92 5.06 -2.33 8.60
N LEU A 93 5.82 -2.17 7.51
CA LEU A 93 5.30 -2.06 6.16
C LEU A 93 4.56 -3.33 5.75
N LEU A 94 5.14 -4.51 5.96
CA LEU A 94 4.52 -5.80 5.67
C LEU A 94 3.15 -5.92 6.34
N LYS A 95 3.09 -5.68 7.65
CA LYS A 95 1.82 -5.70 8.39
C LYS A 95 0.78 -4.73 7.81
N SER A 96 1.23 -3.58 7.32
CA SER A 96 0.36 -2.57 6.73
C SER A 96 -0.12 -2.97 5.33
N ILE A 97 0.76 -3.58 4.54
CA ILE A 97 0.46 -4.12 3.19
C ILE A 97 -0.56 -5.25 3.29
N GLU A 98 -0.40 -6.20 4.21
CA GLU A 98 -1.37 -7.29 4.40
C GLU A 98 -2.75 -6.77 4.82
N LEU A 99 -2.79 -5.72 5.64
CA LEU A 99 -4.06 -5.05 5.96
C LEU A 99 -4.68 -4.38 4.73
N LEU A 100 -3.85 -3.75 3.90
CA LEU A 100 -4.31 -3.11 2.67
C LEU A 100 -4.81 -4.13 1.66
N ASP A 101 -4.23 -5.32 1.59
CA ASP A 101 -4.75 -6.40 0.75
C ASP A 101 -6.19 -6.77 1.12
N LEU A 102 -6.43 -7.01 2.42
CA LEU A 102 -7.78 -7.31 2.94
C LEU A 102 -8.77 -6.18 2.66
N LEU A 103 -8.33 -4.92 2.81
CA LEU A 103 -9.14 -3.75 2.49
C LEU A 103 -9.43 -3.66 0.98
N ASN A 104 -8.41 -3.84 0.15
CA ASN A 104 -8.50 -3.75 -1.30
C ASN A 104 -9.44 -4.80 -1.84
N TYR A 105 -9.30 -6.04 -1.39
CA TYR A 105 -10.23 -7.11 -1.70
C TYR A 105 -11.65 -6.70 -1.31
N PHE A 106 -11.90 -6.32 -0.04
CA PHE A 106 -13.24 -5.93 0.42
C PHE A 106 -13.84 -4.77 -0.39
N LEU A 107 -13.06 -3.72 -0.63
CA LEU A 107 -13.49 -2.48 -1.25
C LEU A 107 -13.78 -2.65 -2.75
N THR A 108 -12.95 -3.40 -3.48
CA THR A 108 -13.02 -3.54 -4.94
C THR A 108 -13.86 -4.74 -5.41
N GLN A 109 -14.12 -5.72 -4.55
CA GLN A 109 -14.83 -6.95 -4.94
C GLN A 109 -16.21 -7.12 -4.27
N PRO A 110 -16.33 -7.60 -3.00
CA PRO A 110 -17.64 -7.86 -2.41
C PRO A 110 -18.44 -6.58 -2.17
N LEU A 111 -17.81 -5.47 -1.75
CA LEU A 111 -18.56 -4.23 -1.53
C LEU A 111 -19.15 -3.66 -2.82
N GLN A 112 -18.43 -3.75 -3.94
CA GLN A 112 -18.92 -3.31 -5.25
C GLN A 112 -20.19 -4.07 -5.66
N LYS A 113 -20.18 -5.39 -5.50
CA LYS A 113 -21.33 -6.26 -5.77
C LYS A 113 -22.49 -5.97 -4.82
N GLU A 114 -22.18 -5.73 -3.55
CA GLU A 114 -23.19 -5.44 -2.53
C GLU A 114 -23.89 -4.09 -2.77
N ILE A 115 -23.14 -3.07 -3.22
CA ILE A 115 -23.71 -1.77 -3.63
C ILE A 115 -24.73 -1.96 -4.75
N ILE A 116 -24.36 -2.69 -5.81
CA ILE A 116 -25.25 -2.95 -6.94
C ILE A 116 -26.49 -3.72 -6.47
N SER A 117 -26.30 -4.77 -5.68
CA SER A 117 -27.39 -5.61 -5.16
C SER A 117 -28.39 -4.81 -4.31
N LYS A 118 -27.90 -3.97 -3.39
CA LYS A 118 -28.74 -3.22 -2.43
C LYS A 118 -29.30 -1.90 -2.95
N THR A 119 -28.69 -1.33 -3.98
CA THR A 119 -29.09 -0.01 -4.51
C THR A 119 -29.66 -0.08 -5.93
N LEU A 120 -29.51 -1.22 -6.61
CA LEU A 120 -29.97 -1.47 -7.97
C LEU A 120 -29.41 -0.46 -8.99
N ASN A 121 -28.24 0.11 -8.72
CA ASN A 121 -27.52 1.03 -9.59
C ASN A 121 -26.00 0.97 -9.31
N THR A 122 -25.22 1.71 -10.10
CA THR A 122 -23.76 1.76 -10.01
C THR A 122 -23.21 3.11 -9.52
N ASP A 123 -24.05 4.01 -8.99
CA ASP A 123 -23.67 5.40 -8.72
C ASP A 123 -22.59 5.56 -7.64
N LEU A 124 -22.41 4.55 -6.78
CA LEU A 124 -21.41 4.52 -5.70
C LEU A 124 -20.29 3.50 -5.95
N ASN A 125 -20.30 2.85 -7.11
CA ASN A 125 -19.22 1.94 -7.45
C ASN A 125 -17.94 2.73 -7.75
N LEU A 126 -16.80 2.07 -7.55
CA LEU A 126 -15.52 2.54 -8.05
C LEU A 126 -15.48 2.35 -9.56
N SER A 127 -14.83 3.28 -10.26
CA SER A 127 -14.52 3.10 -11.68
C SER A 127 -13.49 2.00 -11.89
N GLU A 128 -13.47 1.40 -13.07
CA GLU A 128 -12.51 0.34 -13.42
C GLU A 128 -11.07 0.85 -13.35
N GLU A 129 -10.84 2.10 -13.79
CA GLU A 129 -9.55 2.77 -13.72
C GLU A 129 -9.05 2.91 -12.28
N CYS A 130 -9.97 3.14 -11.32
CA CYS A 130 -9.61 3.22 -9.91
C CYS A 130 -9.27 1.86 -9.31
N VAL A 131 -9.97 0.80 -9.73
CA VAL A 131 -9.64 -0.56 -9.30
C VAL A 131 -8.25 -0.93 -9.81
N VAL A 132 -7.94 -0.62 -11.07
CA VAL A 132 -6.60 -0.82 -11.65
C VAL A 132 -5.54 0.01 -10.91
N ALA A 133 -5.81 1.29 -10.61
CA ALA A 133 -4.88 2.14 -9.86
C ALA A 133 -4.60 1.60 -8.44
N ILE A 134 -5.62 1.07 -7.75
CA ILE A 134 -5.48 0.39 -6.46
C ILE A 134 -4.53 -0.81 -6.58
N GLU A 135 -4.78 -1.69 -7.56
CA GLU A 135 -4.02 -2.92 -7.77
C GLU A 135 -2.57 -2.62 -8.15
N VAL A 136 -2.34 -1.75 -9.14
CA VAL A 136 -1.01 -1.36 -9.60
C VAL A 136 -0.21 -0.76 -8.45
N THR A 137 -0.80 0.16 -7.68
CA THR A 137 -0.10 0.79 -6.56
C THR A 137 0.24 -0.23 -5.48
N TYR A 138 -0.70 -1.09 -5.10
CA TYR A 138 -0.48 -2.17 -4.15
C TYR A 138 0.66 -3.11 -4.59
N ASN A 139 0.66 -3.55 -5.84
CA ASN A 139 1.68 -4.46 -6.38
C ASN A 139 3.10 -3.85 -6.31
N HIS A 140 3.24 -2.54 -6.57
CA HIS A 140 4.54 -1.87 -6.47
C HIS A 140 5.01 -1.75 -5.02
N PHE A 141 4.12 -1.45 -4.07
CA PHE A 141 4.48 -1.43 -2.64
C PHE A 141 4.85 -2.83 -2.12
N VAL A 142 4.15 -3.87 -2.56
CA VAL A 142 4.52 -5.27 -2.28
C VAL A 142 5.91 -5.58 -2.84
N LYS A 143 6.17 -5.21 -4.10
CA LYS A 143 7.46 -5.48 -4.74
C LYS A 143 8.60 -4.74 -4.05
N PHE A 144 8.38 -3.49 -3.66
CA PHE A 144 9.33 -2.73 -2.87
C PHE A 144 9.61 -3.37 -1.52
N ALA A 145 8.58 -3.83 -0.80
CA ALA A 145 8.77 -4.53 0.47
C ALA A 145 9.55 -5.85 0.29
N GLN A 146 9.24 -6.61 -0.77
CA GLN A 146 10.04 -7.78 -1.16
C GLN A 146 11.49 -7.40 -1.42
N TRP A 147 11.73 -6.36 -2.23
CA TRP A 147 13.07 -5.87 -2.54
C TRP A 147 13.84 -5.46 -1.28
N MET A 148 13.26 -4.65 -0.40
CA MET A 148 13.87 -4.18 0.85
C MET A 148 14.39 -5.32 1.75
N ILE A 149 13.70 -6.46 1.74
CA ILE A 149 14.03 -7.64 2.56
C ILE A 149 15.02 -8.56 1.82
N GLU A 150 14.72 -8.91 0.58
CA GLU A 150 15.49 -9.88 -0.20
C GLU A 150 16.84 -9.30 -0.66
N SER A 151 16.93 -7.99 -0.94
CA SER A 151 18.17 -7.34 -1.37
C SER A 151 19.25 -7.34 -0.27
N LEU A 152 18.83 -7.25 0.99
CA LEU A 152 19.69 -7.34 2.16
C LEU A 152 19.86 -8.77 2.69
N GLN A 153 19.25 -9.76 2.02
CA GLN A 153 19.25 -11.16 2.44
C GLN A 153 18.78 -11.34 3.89
N ILE A 154 17.73 -10.59 4.29
CA ILE A 154 17.13 -10.72 5.62
C ILE A 154 16.29 -12.00 5.64
N GLU A 155 16.90 -13.10 6.07
CA GLU A 155 16.22 -14.39 6.16
C GLU A 155 15.27 -14.44 7.36
N SER A 156 13.96 -14.52 7.09
CA SER A 156 12.94 -14.82 8.10
C SER A 156 11.65 -15.28 7.44
N THR A 157 11.08 -16.37 7.94
CA THR A 157 9.74 -16.81 7.52
C THR A 157 8.65 -15.81 7.89
N PHE A 158 8.89 -14.95 8.89
CA PHE A 158 7.95 -13.91 9.30
C PHE A 158 7.90 -12.71 8.34
N PHE A 159 8.80 -12.63 7.37
CA PHE A 159 8.83 -11.57 6.36
C PHE A 159 8.24 -11.99 5.01
N GLN A 160 7.57 -13.15 4.96
CA GLN A 160 6.86 -13.59 3.77
C GLN A 160 5.58 -12.76 3.57
N ILE A 161 5.34 -12.37 2.32
CA ILE A 161 4.11 -11.69 1.88
C ILE A 161 3.18 -12.72 1.24
N GLU A 162 1.91 -12.74 1.64
CA GLU A 162 0.94 -13.75 1.19
C GLU A 162 0.85 -13.80 -0.34
N VAL A 163 0.61 -12.66 -0.99
CA VAL A 163 0.46 -12.59 -2.45
C VAL A 163 1.70 -13.07 -3.21
N VAL A 164 2.90 -12.83 -2.68
CA VAL A 164 4.16 -13.28 -3.30
C VAL A 164 4.31 -14.79 -3.15
N GLN A 165 4.04 -15.35 -1.97
CA GLN A 165 4.13 -16.80 -1.75
C GLN A 165 3.08 -17.56 -2.55
N PHE A 166 1.85 -17.05 -2.58
CA PHE A 166 0.77 -17.61 -3.38
C PHE A 166 1.15 -17.64 -4.86
N THR A 167 1.64 -16.51 -5.39
CA THR A 167 2.07 -16.40 -6.79
C THR A 167 3.21 -17.36 -7.13
N LYS A 168 4.23 -17.48 -6.27
CA LYS A 168 5.33 -18.45 -6.42
C LYS A 168 4.80 -19.88 -6.45
N LYS A 169 3.87 -20.22 -5.56
CA LYS A 169 3.29 -21.57 -5.50
C LYS A 169 2.51 -21.92 -6.77
N CYS A 170 1.66 -21.01 -7.26
CA CYS A 170 0.93 -21.22 -8.51
C CYS A 170 1.87 -21.39 -9.71
N ALA A 171 2.91 -20.55 -9.81
CA ALA A 171 3.90 -20.67 -10.90
C ALA A 171 4.59 -22.04 -10.92
N ILE A 172 4.93 -22.60 -9.75
CA ILE A 172 5.51 -23.94 -9.63
C ILE A 172 4.51 -25.03 -10.05
N GLU A 173 3.25 -24.93 -9.62
CA GLU A 173 2.20 -25.89 -9.98
C GLU A 173 1.88 -25.86 -11.48
N ASP A 174 1.89 -24.68 -12.10
CA ASP A 174 1.58 -24.46 -13.51
C ASP A 174 2.79 -24.64 -14.45
N GLY A 175 4.00 -24.86 -13.90
CA GLY A 175 5.23 -25.05 -14.68
C GLY A 175 5.67 -23.79 -15.44
N VAL A 176 5.38 -22.60 -14.89
CA VAL A 176 5.75 -21.31 -15.49
C VAL A 176 7.27 -21.10 -15.37
N ASP A 177 7.88 -20.60 -16.45
CA ASP A 177 9.29 -20.16 -16.42
C ASP A 177 9.44 -18.95 -15.49
N MET A 178 10.11 -19.15 -14.36
CA MET A 178 10.36 -18.09 -13.39
C MET A 178 11.49 -17.13 -13.83
N GLU A 179 12.31 -17.51 -14.82
CA GLU A 179 13.39 -16.65 -15.33
C GLU A 179 12.87 -15.60 -16.33
N ASN A 180 11.85 -15.94 -17.14
CA ASN A 180 11.24 -15.05 -18.12
C ASN A 180 9.73 -14.89 -17.88
N THR A 181 9.37 -14.05 -16.91
CA THR A 181 7.98 -13.80 -16.52
C THR A 181 7.64 -12.32 -16.45
N ASP A 182 6.45 -11.96 -16.95
CA ASP A 182 5.87 -10.62 -16.84
C ASP A 182 5.31 -10.36 -15.43
N ASN A 183 5.19 -11.38 -14.58
CA ASN A 183 4.68 -11.22 -13.23
C ASN A 183 5.74 -10.62 -12.30
N ILE A 184 5.49 -9.38 -11.87
CA ILE A 184 6.39 -8.60 -11.00
C ILE A 184 6.81 -9.35 -9.71
N PHE A 185 5.95 -10.22 -9.15
CA PHE A 185 6.25 -10.95 -7.91
C PHE A 185 7.18 -12.15 -8.10
N LEU A 186 7.28 -12.66 -9.33
CA LEU A 186 8.16 -13.79 -9.66
C LEU A 186 9.57 -13.34 -10.05
N GLN A 187 9.72 -12.08 -10.46
CA GLN A 187 11.03 -11.50 -10.79
C GLN A 187 11.98 -11.57 -9.59
N GLN A 188 13.18 -12.11 -9.81
CA GLN A 188 14.19 -12.28 -8.78
C GLN A 188 14.69 -10.92 -8.26
N VAL A 189 14.84 -10.80 -6.94
CA VAL A 189 15.55 -9.69 -6.31
C VAL A 189 17.03 -10.02 -6.22
N VAL A 190 17.86 -9.16 -6.80
CA VAL A 190 19.32 -9.27 -6.72
C VAL A 190 19.81 -8.69 -5.38
N PRO A 191 20.66 -9.39 -4.62
CA PRO A 191 21.27 -8.85 -3.42
C PRO A 191 22.15 -7.64 -3.73
N VAL A 192 22.07 -6.61 -2.90
CA VAL A 192 22.96 -5.44 -2.99
C VAL A 192 24.35 -5.78 -2.46
N VAL A 193 25.38 -5.23 -3.10
CA VAL A 193 26.79 -5.49 -2.82
C VAL A 193 27.35 -4.52 -1.78
N ASP A 194 26.89 -3.27 -1.80
CA ASP A 194 27.33 -2.22 -0.89
C ASP A 194 26.20 -1.23 -0.52
N THR A 195 26.52 -0.30 0.40
CA THR A 195 25.56 0.70 0.90
C THR A 195 25.18 1.71 -0.19
N GLU A 196 26.09 2.05 -1.10
CA GLU A 196 25.86 3.02 -2.18
C GLU A 196 24.88 2.46 -3.22
N GLU A 197 25.00 1.19 -3.57
CA GLU A 197 24.04 0.49 -4.41
C GLU A 197 22.65 0.44 -3.77
N TYR A 198 22.57 0.12 -2.48
CA TYR A 198 21.30 0.14 -1.76
C TYR A 198 20.67 1.53 -1.77
N GLU A 199 21.48 2.56 -1.51
CA GLU A 199 21.06 3.96 -1.51
C GLU A 199 20.45 4.37 -2.85
N GLY A 200 21.17 4.13 -3.96
CA GLY A 200 20.71 4.49 -5.30
C GLY A 200 19.41 3.78 -5.70
N ILE A 201 19.31 2.47 -5.45
CA ILE A 201 18.09 1.73 -5.79
C ILE A 201 16.92 2.14 -4.87
N ALA A 202 17.18 2.42 -3.59
CA ALA A 202 16.15 2.92 -2.68
C ALA A 202 15.59 4.27 -3.16
N GLU A 203 16.45 5.19 -3.59
CA GLU A 203 16.05 6.49 -4.15
C GLU A 203 15.15 6.32 -5.38
N GLU A 204 15.51 5.44 -6.32
CA GLU A 204 14.67 5.14 -7.48
C GLU A 204 13.28 4.63 -7.07
N TRP A 205 13.22 3.74 -6.07
CA TRP A 205 11.94 3.26 -5.53
C TRP A 205 11.11 4.38 -4.89
N VAL A 206 11.72 5.37 -4.22
CA VAL A 206 10.99 6.54 -3.70
C VAL A 206 10.22 7.21 -4.85
N HIS A 207 10.89 7.46 -5.97
CA HIS A 207 10.27 8.10 -7.13
C HIS A 207 9.15 7.27 -7.75
N ILE A 208 9.39 5.97 -7.97
CA ILE A 208 8.39 5.06 -8.54
C ILE A 208 7.13 5.01 -7.66
N LEU A 209 7.31 4.83 -6.35
CA LEU A 209 6.19 4.73 -5.41
C LEU A 209 5.44 6.05 -5.24
N ALA A 210 6.15 7.19 -5.28
CA ALA A 210 5.53 8.51 -5.24
C ALA A 210 4.66 8.75 -6.48
N GLU A 211 5.12 8.35 -7.66
CA GLU A 211 4.35 8.43 -8.91
C GLU A 211 3.08 7.57 -8.84
N LYS A 212 3.20 6.30 -8.42
CA LYS A 212 2.02 5.42 -8.29
C LYS A 212 1.02 5.93 -7.26
N THR A 213 1.53 6.48 -6.16
CA THR A 213 0.69 7.12 -5.13
C THR A 213 -0.07 8.32 -5.68
N LEU A 214 0.56 9.14 -6.54
CA LEU A 214 -0.08 10.29 -7.18
C LEU A 214 -1.19 9.83 -8.16
N GLN A 215 -0.91 8.82 -8.98
CA GLN A 215 -1.90 8.24 -9.91
C GLN A 215 -3.13 7.71 -9.16
N LEU A 216 -2.92 7.05 -8.02
CA LEU A 216 -4.00 6.60 -7.16
C LEU A 216 -4.79 7.77 -6.56
N GLU A 217 -4.10 8.82 -6.10
CA GLU A 217 -4.73 10.01 -5.55
C GLU A 217 -5.65 10.69 -6.58
N GLU A 218 -5.17 10.86 -7.81
CA GLU A 218 -5.94 11.40 -8.93
C GLU A 218 -7.20 10.56 -9.19
N SER A 219 -7.04 9.24 -9.32
CA SER A 219 -8.18 8.35 -9.58
C SER A 219 -9.21 8.34 -8.44
N PHE A 220 -8.77 8.42 -7.18
CA PHE A 220 -9.68 8.58 -6.05
C PHE A 220 -10.43 9.92 -6.10
N ASN A 221 -9.77 11.01 -6.48
CA ASN A 221 -10.40 12.32 -6.58
C ASN A 221 -11.46 12.38 -7.69
N GLU A 222 -11.21 11.70 -8.82
CA GLU A 222 -12.20 11.54 -9.89
C GLU A 222 -13.44 10.77 -9.41
N ASN A 223 -13.23 9.65 -8.71
CA ASN A 223 -14.33 8.85 -8.16
C ASN A 223 -15.16 9.64 -7.13
N VAL A 224 -14.51 10.39 -6.26
CA VAL A 224 -15.17 11.30 -5.32
C VAL A 224 -16.03 12.33 -6.04
N THR A 225 -15.50 12.93 -7.11
CA THR A 225 -16.22 13.92 -7.92
C THR A 225 -17.44 13.30 -8.59
N ASN A 226 -17.29 12.09 -9.12
CA ASN A 226 -18.38 11.33 -9.73
C ASN A 226 -19.49 11.02 -8.72
N TRP A 227 -19.15 10.53 -7.52
CA TRP A 227 -20.14 10.29 -6.46
C TRP A 227 -20.85 11.57 -6.05
N GLN A 228 -20.11 12.68 -5.92
CA GLN A 228 -20.70 13.97 -5.57
C GLN A 228 -21.73 14.41 -6.62
N ALA A 229 -21.37 14.40 -7.91
CA ALA A 229 -22.26 14.79 -8.99
C ALA A 229 -23.54 13.96 -9.04
N LYS A 230 -23.45 12.63 -8.79
CA LYS A 230 -24.62 11.74 -8.74
C LYS A 230 -25.55 12.03 -7.57
N PHE A 231 -24.99 12.38 -6.41
CA PHE A 231 -25.78 12.73 -5.22
C PHE A 231 -26.37 14.14 -5.25
N GLU A 232 -25.74 15.08 -5.95
CA GLU A 232 -26.27 16.43 -6.14
C GLU A 232 -27.43 16.44 -7.14
N LYS A 233 -27.31 15.74 -8.29
CA LYS A 233 -28.42 15.58 -9.26
C LYS A 233 -29.69 15.01 -8.62
N LYS A 234 -29.55 13.98 -7.77
CA LYS A 234 -30.66 13.38 -7.02
C LYS A 234 -31.35 14.32 -6.02
N LYS A 235 -30.72 15.47 -5.68
CA LYS A 235 -31.29 16.50 -4.81
C LYS A 235 -32.07 17.55 -5.60
N GLU A 236 -31.70 17.79 -6.85
CA GLU A 236 -32.41 18.72 -7.75
C GLU A 236 -33.65 18.09 -8.39
N GLU A 237 -33.66 16.77 -8.56
CA GLU A 237 -34.79 16.00 -9.10
C GLU A 237 -35.88 15.66 -8.04
N LYS A 238 -35.68 16.04 -6.78
CA LYS A 238 -36.62 15.82 -5.65
C LYS A 238 -37.22 17.13 -5.15
#